data_AF-A0A7J4QE79-F1
#
_entry.id   AF-A0A7J4QE79-F1
#
_cell.length_a   1.000
_cell.length_b   1.000
_cell.length_c   1.000
_cell.angle_alpha   90.00
_cell.angle_beta   90.00
_cell.angle_gamma   90.00
#
_symmetry.space_group_name_H-M   'P 1'
#
loop_
_entity.id
_entity.type
_entity.pdbx_description
1 polymer ?
#
loop_
_entity_poly.entity_id
_entity_poly.type
_entity_poly.pdbx_seq_one_letter_code
_entity_poly.pdbx_strand_id
1 'polypeptide(L)'
;MGYETLVAEIGRMKKLLERSMPVLRKEVDLIISSRVGSVQRIEMTLDSLLGFVPWGLGETEFKRLNRYYAGIHRENAAQYSKFYDEAIAL
;
A
#
# COMPACT_ATOMS: atom_id res chain seq x y z
N MET A 1 -18.05 -5.13 -25.90
CA MET A 1 -16.76 -4.54 -25.49
C MET A 1 -15.69 -5.59 -25.73
N GLY A 2 -14.67 -5.29 -26.54
CA GLY A 2 -13.65 -6.28 -26.92
C GLY A 2 -12.58 -6.46 -25.83
N TYR A 3 -11.95 -7.62 -25.79
CA TYR A 3 -10.87 -7.95 -24.83
C TYR A 3 -9.73 -6.91 -24.87
N GLU A 4 -9.39 -6.41 -26.06
CA GLU A 4 -8.36 -5.39 -26.27
C GLU A 4 -8.68 -4.06 -25.58
N THR A 5 -9.95 -3.65 -25.57
CA THR A 5 -10.39 -2.43 -24.89
C THR A 5 -10.20 -2.55 -23.38
N LEU A 6 -10.51 -3.72 -22.82
CA LEU A 6 -10.35 -4.00 -21.39
C LEU A 6 -8.87 -3.98 -20.97
N VAL A 7 -7.99 -4.60 -21.74
CA VAL A 7 -6.54 -4.59 -21.48
C VAL A 7 -5.99 -3.16 -21.50
N ALA A 8 -6.43 -2.34 -22.46
CA ALA A 8 -6.02 -0.94 -22.54
C ALA A 8 -6.51 -0.12 -21.33
N GLU A 9 -7.74 -0.36 -20.86
CA GLU A 9 -8.31 0.25 -19.65
C GLU A 9 -7.46 -0.09 -18.41
N ILE A 10 -7.15 -1.38 -18.22
CA ILE A 10 -6.33 -1.88 -17.12
C ILE A 10 -4.92 -1.25 -17.16
N GLY A 11 -4.31 -1.18 -18.34
CA GLY A 11 -3.02 -0.52 -18.53
C GLY A 11 -3.04 0.97 -18.19
N ARG A 12 -4.12 1.69 -18.51
CA ARG A 12 -4.29 3.10 -18.12
C ARG A 12 -4.43 3.25 -16.61
N MET A 13 -5.24 2.41 -15.96
CA MET A 13 -5.41 2.43 -14.50
C MET A 13 -4.08 2.17 -13.79
N LYS A 14 -3.33 1.15 -14.21
CA LYS A 14 -2.01 0.87 -13.63
C LYS A 14 -1.07 2.08 -13.73
N LYS A 15 -0.99 2.73 -14.89
CA LYS A 15 -0.17 3.95 -15.08
C LYS A 15 -0.58 5.11 -14.18
N LEU A 16 -1.87 5.26 -13.89
CA LEU A 16 -2.35 6.29 -12.97
C LEU A 16 -1.90 5.99 -11.53
N LEU A 17 -1.99 4.73 -11.11
CA LEU A 17 -1.51 4.28 -9.79
C LEU A 17 0.02 4.41 -9.66
N GLU A 18 0.77 4.07 -10.70
CA GLU A 18 2.23 4.27 -10.70
C GLU A 18 2.63 5.74 -10.47
N ARG A 19 1.84 6.69 -10.98
CA ARG A 19 2.09 8.13 -10.79
C ARG A 19 1.80 8.63 -9.38
N SER A 20 0.93 7.97 -8.63
CA SER A 20 0.63 8.32 -7.23
C SER A 20 1.61 7.68 -6.24
N MET A 21 2.33 6.63 -6.62
CA MET A 21 3.33 5.96 -5.75
C MET A 21 4.39 6.89 -5.14
N PRO A 22 4.96 7.89 -5.84
CA PRO A 22 5.93 8.80 -5.23
C PRO A 22 5.38 9.59 -4.05
N VAL A 23 4.08 9.91 -4.05
CA VAL A 23 3.43 10.62 -2.94
C VAL A 23 3.30 9.69 -1.74
N LEU A 24 2.82 8.46 -1.96
CA LEU A 24 2.72 7.44 -0.91
C LEU A 24 4.09 7.09 -0.30
N ARG A 25 5.13 6.99 -1.13
CA ARG A 25 6.51 6.75 -0.64
C ARG A 25 6.97 7.86 0.29
N LYS A 26 6.76 9.13 -0.11
CA LYS A 26 7.10 10.28 0.74
C LYS A 26 6.32 10.29 2.05
N GLU A 27 5.05 9.89 2.01
CA GLU A 27 4.22 9.79 3.20
C GLU A 27 4.74 8.72 4.16
N VAL A 28 5.12 7.53 3.65
CA VAL A 28 5.77 6.48 4.45
C VAL A 28 7.08 6.97 5.06
N ASP A 29 7.94 7.60 4.25
CA ASP A 29 9.22 8.13 4.75
C ASP A 29 9.00 9.20 5.83
N LEU A 30 7.99 10.07 5.68
CA LEU A 30 7.66 11.09 6.67
C LEU A 30 7.13 10.46 7.97
N ILE A 31 6.21 9.50 7.88
CA ILE A 31 5.68 8.78 9.04
C ILE A 31 6.81 8.14 9.84
N ILE A 32 7.72 7.42 9.17
CA ILE A 32 8.80 6.69 9.84
C ILE A 32 9.86 7.65 10.38
N SER A 33 10.33 8.61 9.56
CA SER A 33 11.43 9.51 9.96
C SER A 33 11.01 10.48 11.06
N SER A 34 9.76 10.96 11.03
CA SER A 34 9.21 11.86 12.05
C SER A 34 8.64 11.10 13.26
N ARG A 35 8.76 9.76 13.27
CA ARG A 35 8.22 8.88 14.32
C ARG A 35 6.76 9.17 14.65
N VAL A 36 5.94 9.34 13.61
CA VAL A 36 4.51 9.59 13.79
C VAL A 36 3.88 8.41 14.51
N GLY A 37 3.26 8.67 15.66
CA GLY A 37 2.54 7.68 16.47
C GLY A 37 1.02 7.64 16.22
N SER A 38 0.53 8.44 15.28
CA SER A 38 -0.90 8.45 14.93
C SER A 38 -1.29 7.16 14.22
N VAL A 39 -2.00 6.29 14.94
CA VAL A 39 -2.50 5.02 14.42
C VAL A 39 -3.34 5.23 13.15
N GLN A 40 -4.30 6.16 13.20
CA GLN A 40 -5.18 6.46 12.07
C GLN A 40 -4.41 6.83 10.79
N ARG A 41 -3.38 7.67 10.92
CA ARG A 41 -2.58 8.09 9.75
C ARG A 41 -1.78 6.94 9.16
N ILE A 42 -1.23 6.08 10.02
CA ILE A 42 -0.50 4.88 9.60
C ILE A 42 -1.44 3.91 8.88
N GLU A 43 -2.58 3.61 9.48
CA GLU A 43 -3.59 2.69 8.91
C GLU A 43 -4.12 3.20 7.57
N MET A 44 -4.51 4.49 7.46
CA MET A 44 -4.93 5.06 6.17
C MET A 44 -3.86 4.92 5.07
N THR A 45 -2.58 5.04 5.43
CA THR A 45 -1.48 4.88 4.48
C THR A 45 -1.28 3.41 4.12
N LEU A 46 -1.41 2.49 5.08
CA LEU A 46 -1.36 1.05 4.84
C LEU A 46 -2.53 0.57 3.98
N ASP A 47 -3.75 1.03 4.22
CA ASP A 47 -4.94 0.75 3.40
C ASP A 47 -4.74 1.22 1.96
N SER A 48 -4.22 2.43 1.79
CA SER A 48 -3.88 2.97 0.47
C SER A 48 -2.85 2.08 -0.23
N LEU A 49 -1.81 1.65 0.47
CA LEU A 49 -0.77 0.77 -0.10
C LEU A 49 -1.32 -0.62 -0.43
N LEU A 50 -2.20 -1.19 0.41
CA LEU A 50 -2.86 -2.47 0.13
C LEU A 50 -3.68 -2.41 -1.16
N GLY A 51 -4.38 -1.30 -1.43
CA GLY A 51 -5.12 -1.11 -2.68
C GLY A 51 -4.23 -1.15 -3.94
N PHE A 52 -2.92 -0.94 -3.79
CA PHE A 52 -1.95 -0.91 -4.90
C PHE A 52 -1.27 -2.28 -5.09
N VAL A 53 -1.28 -3.15 -4.08
CA VAL A 53 -0.63 -4.47 -4.11
C VAL A 53 -1.14 -5.37 -5.24
N PRO A 54 -2.46 -5.49 -5.50
CA PRO A 54 -2.97 -6.29 -6.63
C PRO A 54 -2.48 -5.80 -8.01
N TRP A 55 -1.96 -4.57 -8.09
CA TRP A 55 -1.40 -4.00 -9.31
C TRP A 55 0.11 -4.23 -9.44
N GLY A 56 0.71 -4.94 -8.48
CA GLY A 56 2.15 -5.17 -8.36
C GLY A 56 2.92 -3.93 -7.89
N LEU A 57 2.28 -3.03 -7.14
CA LEU A 57 2.84 -1.77 -6.68
C LEU A 57 2.82 -1.67 -5.15
N GLY A 58 3.74 -0.90 -4.58
CA GLY A 58 3.69 -0.49 -3.17
C GLY A 58 4.08 -1.54 -2.12
N GLU A 59 4.45 -2.76 -2.52
CA GLU A 59 4.87 -3.82 -1.59
C GLU A 59 6.00 -3.39 -0.64
N THR A 60 7.02 -2.73 -1.19
CA THR A 60 8.19 -2.32 -0.39
C THR A 60 7.80 -1.31 0.67
N GLU A 61 7.04 -0.29 0.27
CA GLU A 61 6.51 0.76 1.14
C GLU A 61 5.57 0.18 2.19
N PHE A 62 4.70 -0.75 1.81
CA PHE A 62 3.79 -1.45 2.71
C PHE A 62 4.55 -2.21 3.79
N LYS A 63 5.50 -3.07 3.39
CA LYS A 63 6.31 -3.87 4.33
C LYS A 63 7.13 -2.98 5.27
N ARG A 64 7.66 -1.86 4.77
CA ARG A 64 8.39 -0.86 5.60
C ARG A 64 7.48 -0.22 6.64
N LEU A 65 6.33 0.32 6.20
CA LEU A 65 5.40 0.98 7.09
C LEU A 65 4.78 0.01 8.11
N ASN A 66 4.40 -1.19 7.69
CA ASN A 66 3.79 -2.17 8.58
C ASN A 66 4.78 -2.68 9.64
N ARG A 67 6.06 -2.83 9.29
CA ARG A 67 7.12 -3.13 10.26
C ARG A 67 7.28 -2.02 11.30
N TYR A 68 7.27 -0.77 10.87
CA TYR A 68 7.29 0.37 11.78
C TYR A 68 6.05 0.36 12.70
N TYR A 69 4.87 0.13 12.11
CA TYR A 69 3.62 0.06 12.83
C TYR A 69 3.57 -1.06 13.87
N ALA A 70 4.21 -2.21 13.60
CA ALA A 70 4.32 -3.30 14.57
C ALA A 70 5.06 -2.91 15.86
N GLY A 71 5.91 -1.89 15.81
CA GLY A 71 6.55 -1.29 17.00
C GLY A 71 5.61 -0.42 17.84
N ILE A 72 4.45 -0.03 17.30
CA ILE A 72 3.44 0.81 17.94
C ILE A 72 2.21 -0.02 18.32
N HIS A 73 1.67 -0.79 17.37
CA HIS A 73 0.46 -1.58 17.54
C HIS A 73 0.61 -2.95 16.86
N ARG A 74 1.17 -3.91 17.61
CA ARG A 74 1.60 -5.21 17.09
C ARG A 74 0.46 -6.04 16.49
N GLU A 75 -0.69 -6.06 17.15
CA GLU A 75 -1.84 -6.87 16.74
C GLU A 75 -2.42 -6.39 15.41
N ASN A 76 -2.62 -5.08 15.25
CA ASN A 76 -3.12 -4.49 14.01
C ASN A 76 -2.11 -4.72 12.88
N ALA A 77 -0.80 -4.53 13.12
CA ALA A 77 0.21 -4.80 12.11
C ALA A 77 0.25 -6.27 11.66
N ALA A 78 -0.03 -7.22 12.57
CA ALA A 78 -0.19 -8.62 12.22
C ALA A 78 -1.42 -8.86 11.34
N GLN A 79 -2.54 -8.16 11.60
CA GLN A 79 -3.73 -8.21 10.74
C GLN A 79 -3.45 -7.68 9.33
N TYR A 80 -2.75 -6.55 9.21
CA TYR A 80 -2.31 -6.01 7.92
C TYR A 80 -1.42 -6.98 7.15
N SER A 81 -0.56 -7.75 7.84
CA SER A 81 0.24 -8.79 7.18
C SER A 81 -0.64 -9.87 6.55
N LYS A 82 -1.73 -10.28 7.22
CA LYS A 82 -2.69 -11.24 6.66
C LYS A 82 -3.41 -10.68 5.44
N PHE A 83 -3.86 -9.43 5.51
CA PHE A 83 -4.50 -8.77 4.36
C PHE A 83 -3.57 -8.66 3.16
N TYR A 84 -2.28 -8.43 3.39
CA TYR A 84 -1.29 -8.45 2.33
C TYR A 84 -1.13 -9.84 1.71
N ASP A 85 -1.03 -10.89 2.53
CA ASP A 85 -0.93 -12.27 2.03
C ASP A 85 -2.16 -12.66 1.21
N GLU A 86 -3.37 -12.24 1.61
CA GLU A 86 -4.60 -12.41 0.85
C GLU A 86 -4.58 -11.64 -0.47
N ALA A 87 -4.05 -10.41 -0.49
CA ALA A 87 -4.00 -9.55 -1.68
C ALA A 87 -3.05 -10.06 -2.77
N ILE A 88 -1.98 -10.79 -2.41
CA ILE A 88 -1.02 -11.34 -3.37
C ILE A 88 -1.33 -12.78 -3.80
N ALA A 89 -2.29 -13.44 -3.14
CA ALA A 89 -2.73 -14.80 -3.49
C ALA A 89 -3.74 -14.84 -4.64
N LEU A 90 -4.21 -13.67 -5.10
CA LEU A 90 -5.16 -13.47 -6.20
C LEU A 90 -4.43 -13.18 -7.52
#